data_AF-A0A839HHG3-F1
#
_entry.id   AF-A0A839HHG3-F1
#
_cell.length_a   1.000
_cell.length_b   1.000
_cell.length_c   1.000
_cell.angle_alpha   90.00
_cell.angle_beta   90.00
_cell.angle_gamma   90.00
#
_symmetry.space_group_name_H-M   'P 1'
#
loop_
_entity.id
_entity.type
_entity.pdbx_description
1 polymer ?
#
loop_
_entity_poly.entity_id
_entity_poly.type
_entity_poly.pdbx_seq_one_letter_code
_entity_poly.pdbx_strand_id
1 'polypeptide(L)'
;MSHHQLHINRLRDCLQNFDFQQLFIAELGWSYSDNDEPFALTLNDQTWQVSEIAQLGGVVVFLIDGLPERDQRLAIQNELAERVYENLLIFVDS
;
A
#
# COMPACT_ATOMS: atom_id res chain seq x y z
N MET A 1 0.55 -25.74 12.42
CA MET A 1 -0.20 -24.72 11.65
C MET A 1 -1.06 -23.97 12.64
N SER A 2 -0.74 -22.72 12.95
CA SER A 2 -1.53 -21.91 13.88
C SER A 2 -2.71 -21.31 13.10
N HIS A 3 -3.94 -21.54 13.55
CA HIS A 3 -5.11 -20.85 13.00
C HIS A 3 -5.05 -19.39 13.46
N HIS A 4 -4.72 -18.48 12.55
CA HIS A 4 -4.81 -17.05 12.82
C HIS A 4 -6.29 -16.66 12.89
N GLN A 5 -6.77 -16.34 14.09
CA GLN A 5 -8.14 -15.90 14.30
C GLN A 5 -8.24 -14.41 13.94
N LEU A 6 -9.01 -14.08 12.90
CA LEU A 6 -9.19 -12.70 12.48
C LEU A 6 -9.97 -11.91 13.53
N HIS A 7 -9.34 -10.85 14.06
CA HIS A 7 -9.96 -9.95 15.02
C HIS A 7 -10.61 -8.77 14.28
N ILE A 8 -11.86 -8.94 13.84
CA ILE A 8 -12.60 -7.97 13.02
C ILE A 8 -12.59 -6.54 13.60
N ASN A 9 -12.64 -6.40 14.92
CA ASN A 9 -12.58 -5.07 15.54
C ASN A 9 -11.24 -4.39 15.31
N ARG A 10 -10.13 -5.11 15.45
CA ARG A 10 -8.78 -4.55 15.20
C ARG A 10 -8.58 -4.20 13.74
N LEU A 11 -9.05 -5.04 12.81
CA LEU A 11 -9.03 -4.72 11.38
C LEU A 11 -9.77 -3.41 11.11
N ARG A 12 -10.95 -3.23 11.71
CA ARG A 12 -11.73 -1.98 11.58
C ARG A 12 -10.99 -0.79 12.17
N ASP A 13 -10.40 -0.94 13.35
CA ASP A 13 -9.64 0.13 14.01
C ASP A 13 -8.46 0.57 13.14
N CYS A 14 -7.72 -0.38 12.54
CA CYS A 14 -6.62 -0.06 11.62
C CYS A 14 -7.12 0.70 10.38
N LEU A 15 -8.23 0.25 9.77
CA LEU A 15 -8.82 0.92 8.62
C LEU A 15 -9.31 2.34 8.95
N GLN A 16 -9.92 2.55 10.13
CA GLN A 16 -10.43 3.86 10.56
C GLN A 16 -9.30 4.85 10.88
N ASN A 17 -8.19 4.36 11.40
CA ASN A 17 -7.02 5.17 11.74
C ASN A 17 -6.00 5.27 10.59
N PHE A 18 -6.30 4.70 9.43
CA PHE A 18 -5.38 4.61 8.28
C PHE A 18 -4.02 3.94 8.63
N ASP A 19 -4.01 3.06 9.63
CA ASP A 19 -2.82 2.29 10.05
C ASP A 19 -2.70 1.01 9.20
N PHE A 20 -2.39 1.20 7.91
CA PHE A 20 -2.35 0.10 6.95
C PHE A 20 -1.18 -0.85 7.19
N GLN A 21 -0.04 -0.37 7.69
CA GLN A 21 1.09 -1.26 7.99
C GLN A 21 0.71 -2.23 9.12
N GLN A 22 0.09 -1.77 10.21
CA GLN A 22 -0.42 -2.65 11.25
C GLN A 22 -1.50 -3.60 10.70
N LEU A 23 -2.41 -3.10 9.86
CA LEU A 23 -3.45 -3.91 9.21
C LEU A 23 -2.84 -5.11 8.47
N PHE A 24 -1.89 -4.85 7.56
CA PHE A 24 -1.31 -5.91 6.72
C PHE A 24 -0.40 -6.83 7.53
N ILE A 25 0.54 -6.28 8.28
CA ILE A 25 1.59 -7.07 8.93
C ILE A 25 1.01 -7.86 10.11
N ALA A 26 0.42 -7.17 11.09
CA ALA A 26 0.07 -7.81 12.35
C ALA A 26 -1.29 -8.53 12.29
N GLU A 27 -2.27 -7.93 11.60
CA GLU A 27 -3.64 -8.45 11.64
C GLU A 27 -3.94 -9.40 10.46
N LEU A 28 -3.36 -9.16 9.28
CA LEU A 28 -3.52 -10.05 8.10
C LEU A 28 -2.36 -11.03 7.89
N GLY A 29 -1.25 -10.87 8.62
CA GLY A 29 -0.10 -11.79 8.56
C GLY A 29 0.74 -11.66 7.29
N TRP A 30 0.76 -10.49 6.67
CA TRP A 30 1.66 -10.17 5.57
C TRP A 30 3.08 -9.91 6.10
N SER A 31 4.06 -9.90 5.20
CA SER A 31 5.46 -9.58 5.53
C SER A 31 5.75 -8.10 5.30
N TYR A 32 6.76 -7.58 5.98
CA TYR A 32 7.32 -6.26 5.64
C TYR A 32 7.81 -6.28 4.18
N SER A 33 7.70 -5.14 3.49
CA SER A 33 8.35 -4.94 2.19
C SER A 33 9.86 -5.01 2.33
N ASP A 34 10.53 -5.40 1.25
CA ASP A 34 11.99 -5.45 1.23
C ASP A 34 12.61 -4.04 1.10
N ASN A 35 11.82 -3.08 0.60
CA ASN A 35 12.16 -1.66 0.58
C ASN A 35 11.24 -0.92 1.55
N ASP A 36 11.80 -0.24 2.55
CA ASP A 36 11.05 0.58 3.51
C ASP A 36 11.25 2.09 3.28
N GLU A 37 12.15 2.48 2.37
CA GLU A 37 12.42 3.88 2.05
C GLU A 37 11.37 4.43 1.07
N PRO A 38 10.60 5.48 1.47
CA PRO A 38 9.68 6.14 0.56
C PRO A 38 10.40 6.79 -0.62
N PHE A 39 9.76 6.80 -1.79
CA PHE A 39 10.30 7.45 -2.98
C PHE A 39 9.29 8.39 -3.63
N ALA A 40 9.82 9.40 -4.31
CA ALA A 40 9.04 10.32 -5.10
C ALA A 40 8.80 9.76 -6.51
N LEU A 41 7.53 9.73 -6.93
CA LEU A 41 7.13 9.38 -8.28
C LEU A 41 6.59 10.62 -9.00
N THR A 42 7.28 11.07 -10.05
CA THR A 42 6.87 12.25 -10.81
C THR A 42 6.23 11.85 -12.14
N LEU A 43 4.96 12.23 -12.34
CA LEU A 43 4.18 11.98 -13.54
C LEU A 43 3.41 13.25 -13.91
N ASN A 44 3.49 13.68 -15.18
CA ASN A 44 2.78 14.87 -15.69
C ASN A 44 2.97 16.12 -14.81
N ASP A 45 4.22 16.40 -14.43
CA ASP A 45 4.61 17.53 -13.56
C ASP A 45 4.03 17.51 -12.13
N GLN A 46 3.46 16.38 -11.71
CA GLN A 46 3.01 16.14 -10.34
C GLN A 46 3.88 15.08 -9.68
N THR A 47 4.23 15.31 -8.42
CA THR A 47 5.04 14.38 -7.63
C THR A 47 4.19 13.74 -6.54
N TRP A 48 4.24 12.42 -6.47
CA TRP A 48 3.52 11.58 -5.50
C TRP A 48 4.54 10.94 -4.57
N GLN A 49 4.28 10.95 -3.27
CA GLN A 49 5.10 10.21 -2.31
C GLN A 49 4.56 8.80 -2.22
N VAL A 50 5.42 7.80 -2.45
CA VAL A 50 5.07 6.39 -2.50
C VAL A 50 5.88 5.64 -1.46
N SER A 51 5.21 4.82 -0.66
CA SER A 51 5.85 3.92 0.32
C SER A 51 5.42 2.48 0.07
N GLU A 52 6.34 1.54 0.08
CA GLU A 52 6.01 0.12 0.19
C GLU A 52 5.74 -0.20 1.67
N ILE A 53 4.57 -0.75 1.99
CA ILE A 53 4.16 -0.94 3.40
C ILE A 53 3.99 -2.41 3.80
N ALA A 54 3.83 -3.30 2.84
CA ALA A 54 3.68 -4.74 3.08
C ALA A 54 3.86 -5.53 1.78
N GLN A 55 4.14 -6.82 1.91
CA GLN A 55 4.11 -7.78 0.80
C GLN A 55 3.57 -9.16 1.20
N LEU A 56 3.04 -9.87 0.21
CA LEU A 56 2.66 -11.28 0.35
C LEU A 56 2.87 -12.02 -0.96
N GLY A 57 3.86 -12.92 -1.00
CA GLY A 57 4.08 -13.81 -2.14
C GLY A 57 4.36 -13.07 -3.45
N GLY A 58 5.08 -11.94 -3.39
CA GLY A 58 5.39 -11.11 -4.56
C GLY A 58 4.36 -10.02 -4.87
N VAL A 59 3.21 -9.99 -4.17
CA VAL A 59 2.30 -8.84 -4.20
C VAL A 59 2.82 -7.76 -3.25
N VAL A 60 3.00 -6.53 -3.72
CA VAL A 60 3.44 -5.39 -2.88
C VAL A 60 2.30 -4.39 -2.68
N VAL A 61 2.15 -3.89 -1.45
CA VAL A 61 1.21 -2.80 -1.13
C VAL A 61 1.96 -1.47 -1.15
N PHE A 62 1.55 -0.59 -2.05
CA PHE A 62 2.01 0.80 -2.10
C PHE A 62 1.01 1.72 -1.42
N LEU A 63 1.47 2.51 -0.45
CA LEU A 63 0.74 3.62 0.13
C LEU A 63 1.18 4.92 -0.55
N ILE A 64 0.22 5.67 -1.08
CA ILE A 64 0.47 6.86 -1.87
C ILE A 64 -0.25 8.03 -1.23
N ASP A 65 0.50 9.10 -0.99
CA ASP A 65 -0.02 10.35 -0.44
C ASP A 65 -0.70 11.17 -1.55
N GLY A 66 -1.97 11.50 -1.34
CA GLY A 66 -2.86 12.22 -2.23
C GLY A 66 -4.02 11.38 -2.78
N LEU A 67 -5.07 12.07 -3.23
CA LEU A 67 -6.25 11.49 -3.86
C LEU A 67 -6.32 11.82 -5.36
N PRO A 68 -5.58 11.10 -6.22
CA PRO A 68 -5.54 11.35 -7.66
C PRO A 68 -6.87 11.09 -8.35
N GLU A 69 -7.09 11.82 -9.43
CA GLU A 69 -8.16 11.58 -10.40
C GLU A 69 -7.95 10.26 -11.15
N ARG A 70 -8.99 9.81 -11.87
CA ARG A 70 -8.99 8.50 -12.54
C ARG A 70 -7.76 8.28 -13.44
N ASP A 71 -7.41 9.26 -14.26
CA ASP A 71 -6.33 9.10 -15.24
C ASP A 71 -4.95 9.11 -14.56
N GLN A 72 -4.80 9.86 -13.46
CA GLN A 72 -3.60 9.84 -12.62
C GLN A 72 -3.46 8.50 -11.90
N ARG A 73 -4.56 7.94 -11.35
CA ARG A 73 -4.54 6.59 -10.73
C ARG A 73 -4.05 5.53 -11.71
N LEU A 74 -4.53 5.58 -12.96
CA LEU A 74 -4.10 4.64 -13.99
C LEU A 74 -2.63 4.83 -14.38
N ALA A 75 -2.17 6.09 -14.49
CA ALA A 75 -0.77 6.38 -14.79
C ALA A 75 0.17 5.87 -13.69
N ILE A 76 -0.18 6.11 -12.41
CA ILE A 76 0.58 5.62 -11.25
C ILE A 76 0.58 4.09 -11.23
N GLN A 77 -0.57 3.45 -11.44
CA GLN A 77 -0.68 1.98 -11.50
C GLN A 77 0.24 1.38 -12.56
N ASN A 78 0.23 1.93 -13.77
CA ASN A 78 1.06 1.44 -14.87
C ASN A 78 2.56 1.59 -14.54
N GLU A 79 2.96 2.76 -14.04
CA GLU A 79 4.35 3.03 -13.67
C GLU A 79 4.85 2.10 -12.54
N LEU A 80 4.01 1.83 -11.53
CA LEU A 80 4.36 0.90 -10.45
C LEU A 80 4.33 -0.57 -10.89
N ALA A 81 3.49 -0.91 -11.87
CA ALA A 81 3.44 -2.26 -12.44
C ALA A 81 4.73 -2.62 -13.22
N GLU A 82 5.45 -1.64 -13.77
CA GLU A 82 6.77 -1.85 -14.37
C GLU A 82 7.84 -2.24 -13.32
N ARG A 83 7.62 -1.89 -12.04
CA ARG A 83 8.51 -2.24 -10.92
C ARG A 83 8.11 -3.54 -10.26
N VAL A 84 6.82 -3.69 -9.96
CA VAL A 84 6.24 -4.87 -9.30
C VAL A 84 4.93 -5.21 -10.01
N TYR A 85 4.91 -6.33 -10.73
CA TYR A 85 3.78 -6.70 -11.58
C TYR A 85 2.46 -6.84 -10.80
N GLU A 86 2.50 -7.55 -9.67
CA GLU A 86 1.35 -7.68 -8.77
C GLU A 86 1.46 -6.66 -7.64
N ASN A 87 0.54 -5.71 -7.60
CA ASN A 87 0.56 -4.69 -6.58
C ASN A 87 -0.85 -4.24 -6.16
N LEU A 88 -0.93 -3.66 -4.96
CA LEU A 88 -2.11 -3.01 -4.42
C LEU A 88 -1.74 -1.56 -4.12
N LEU A 89 -2.50 -0.61 -4.67
CA LEU A 89 -2.31 0.82 -4.39
C LEU A 89 -3.37 1.30 -3.41
N ILE A 90 -2.93 1.97 -2.36
CA ILE A 90 -3.78 2.65 -1.37
C ILE A 90 -3.47 4.14 -1.46
N PHE A 91 -4.48 4.91 -1.85
CA PHE A 91 -4.40 6.37 -1.90
C PHE A 91 -5.02 6.94 -0.63
N VAL A 92 -4.31 7.87 0.03
CA VAL A 92 -4.75 8.51 1.27
C VAL A 92 -4.68 10.02 1.16
N ASP A 93 -5.56 10.72 1.85
CA ASP A 93 -5.44 12.17 2.06
C ASP A 93 -4.70 12.37 3.38
N SER A 94 -3.57 13.10 3.36
CA SER A 94 -2.74 13.35 4.53
C SER A 94 -3.14 14.60 5.32
#